data_AF-A0A8X6WZJ5-F1
#
_entry.id   AF-A0A8X6WZJ5-F1
#
_cell.length_a   1.000
_cell.length_b   1.000
_cell.length_c   1.000
_cell.angle_alpha   90.00
_cell.angle_beta   90.00
_cell.angle_gamma   90.00
#
_symmetry.space_group_name_H-M   'P 1'
#
loop_
_entity.id
_entity.type
_entity.pdbx_description
1 polymer ?
#
loop_
_entity_poly.entity_id
_entity_poly.type
_entity_poly.pdbx_seq_one_letter_code
_entity_poly.pdbx_strand_id
1 'polypeptide(L)'
;MASEDEERLVRDLFRDYNKLIRPVEVMNKTVEVQFGLSFIQLINVVWSDYQLRWDEADYGGINVLRLPPDKVWKPDIVLFNK
;
A
#
# COMPACT_ATOMS: atom_id res chain seq x y z
N MET A 1 -22.70 6.34 -9.32
CA MET A 1 -23.98 5.61 -9.33
C MET A 1 -23.63 4.17 -9.59
N ALA A 2 -23.64 3.31 -8.57
CA ALA A 2 -23.69 1.88 -8.80
C ALA A 2 -24.91 1.61 -9.69
N SER A 3 -24.79 0.77 -10.71
CA SER A 3 -25.88 0.55 -11.67
C SER A 3 -27.07 -0.09 -10.94
N GLU A 4 -28.31 0.25 -11.28
CA GLU A 4 -29.51 -0.42 -10.75
C GLU A 4 -29.43 -1.96 -10.90
N ASP A 5 -28.75 -2.41 -11.96
CA ASP A 5 -28.45 -3.83 -12.19
C ASP A 5 -27.51 -4.44 -11.14
N GLU A 6 -26.56 -3.67 -10.59
CA GLU A 6 -25.63 -4.09 -9.52
C GLU A 6 -26.38 -4.32 -8.22
N GLU A 7 -27.29 -3.40 -7.85
CA GLU A 7 -28.12 -3.53 -6.65
C GLU A 7 -29.07 -4.73 -6.73
N ARG A 8 -29.66 -4.97 -7.91
CA ARG A 8 -30.51 -6.15 -8.14
C ARG A 8 -29.69 -7.44 -8.00
N LEU A 9 -28.51 -7.49 -8.60
CA LEU A 9 -27.64 -8.66 -8.55
C LEU A 9 -27.20 -8.99 -7.10
N VAL A 10 -26.83 -7.98 -6.31
CA VAL A 10 -26.49 -8.17 -4.89
C VAL A 10 -27.67 -8.72 -4.10
N ARG A 11 -28.87 -8.17 -4.30
CA ARG A 11 -30.07 -8.65 -3.60
C ARG A 11 -30.36 -10.12 -3.89
N ASP A 12 -30.22 -10.53 -5.15
CA ASP A 12 -30.50 -11.89 -5.58
C ASP A 12 -29.46 -12.88 -5.07
N LEU A 13 -28.17 -12.55 -5.13
CA LEU A 13 -27.07 -13.43 -4.68
C LEU A 13 -27.08 -13.67 -3.16
N PHE A 14 -27.43 -12.65 -2.37
CA PHE A 14 -27.34 -12.72 -0.91
C PHE A 14 -28.60 -13.22 -0.21
N ARG A 15 -29.70 -13.45 -0.93
CA ARG A 15 -31.00 -13.84 -0.37
C ARG A 15 -30.93 -15.06 0.56
N ASP A 16 -30.13 -16.07 0.19
CA ASP A 16 -29.99 -17.34 0.93
C ASP A 16 -28.52 -17.68 1.27
N TYR A 17 -27.62 -16.69 1.20
CA TYR A 17 -26.21 -16.89 1.50
C TYR A 17 -25.94 -16.98 3.02
N ASN A 18 -25.41 -18.10 3.49
CA ASN A 18 -25.05 -18.28 4.91
C ASN A 18 -23.54 -18.11 5.14
N LYS A 19 -23.17 -16.92 5.65
CA LYS A 19 -21.78 -16.55 5.96
C LYS A 19 -21.08 -17.38 7.05
N LEU A 20 -21.82 -18.20 7.81
CA LEU A 20 -21.25 -19.06 8.86
C LEU A 20 -20.82 -20.43 8.33
N ILE A 21 -21.16 -20.75 7.08
CA ILE A 21 -20.83 -22.03 6.45
C ILE A 21 -19.61 -21.85 5.57
N ARG A 22 -18.69 -22.82 5.66
CA ARG A 22 -17.50 -22.90 4.82
C ARG A 22 -17.90 -23.00 3.34
N PRO A 23 -17.40 -22.14 2.44
CA PRO A 23 -17.80 -22.14 1.03
C PRO A 23 -17.10 -23.27 0.26
N VAL A 24 -17.66 -24.47 0.35
CA VAL A 24 -17.19 -25.66 -0.39
C VAL A 24 -18.38 -26.38 -1.00
N GLU A 25 -18.29 -26.64 -2.30
CA GLU A 25 -19.27 -27.47 -3.02
C GLU A 25 -19.20 -28.95 -2.59
N VAL A 26 -18.00 -29.40 -2.19
CA VAL A 26 -17.74 -30.78 -1.77
C VAL A 26 -16.94 -30.74 -0.47
N MET A 27 -17.40 -31.48 0.54
CA MET A 27 -16.83 -31.45 1.91
C MET A 27 -15.32 -31.72 1.96
N ASN A 28 -14.81 -32.52 1.02
CA ASN A 28 -13.40 -32.91 0.96
C ASN A 28 -12.50 -31.95 0.16
N LYS A 29 -13.02 -30.83 -0.36
CA LYS A 29 -12.19 -29.82 -1.04
C LYS A 29 -11.61 -28.82 -0.05
N THR A 30 -10.47 -28.22 -0.37
CA THR A 30 -9.80 -27.15 0.41
C THR A 30 -10.21 -25.78 -0.13
N VAL A 31 -10.35 -24.78 0.76
CA VAL A 31 -10.53 -23.39 0.35
C VAL A 31 -9.15 -22.78 0.22
N GLU A 32 -8.77 -22.37 -0.98
CA GLU A 32 -7.54 -21.63 -1.22
C GLU A 32 -7.73 -20.19 -0.76
N VAL A 33 -6.86 -19.71 0.14
CA VAL A 33 -6.86 -18.33 0.61
C VAL A 33 -5.54 -17.68 0.19
N GLN A 34 -5.64 -16.62 -0.59
CA GLN A 34 -4.49 -15.82 -1.00
C GLN A 34 -4.40 -14.59 -0.10
N PHE A 35 -3.19 -14.31 0.40
CA PHE A 35 -2.91 -13.14 1.23
C PHE A 35 -2.03 -12.15 0.46
N GLY A 36 -2.37 -10.87 0.53
CA GLY A 36 -1.53 -9.75 0.09
C GLY A 36 -1.16 -8.86 1.28
N LEU A 37 0.12 -8.51 1.40
CA LEU A 37 0.63 -7.60 2.43
C LEU A 37 0.96 -6.25 1.79
N SER A 38 0.74 -5.15 2.53
CA SER A 38 1.16 -3.80 2.15
C SER A 38 1.94 -3.15 3.30
N PHE A 39 3.19 -2.76 3.04
CA PHE A 39 4.14 -2.18 4.01
C PHE A 39 4.46 -0.73 3.62
N ILE A 40 3.64 0.23 4.04
CA ILE A 40 3.87 1.66 3.76
C ILE A 40 4.38 2.41 5.00
N GLN A 41 4.17 1.89 6.21
CA GLN A 41 4.40 2.64 7.47
C GLN A 41 5.63 2.23 8.29
N LEU A 42 6.34 1.16 7.93
CA LEU A 42 7.47 0.61 8.72
C LEU A 42 8.86 0.88 8.13
N ILE A 43 8.97 1.52 6.97
CA ILE A 43 10.23 1.79 6.31
C ILE A 43 10.51 3.30 6.34
N ASN A 44 11.40 3.74 7.24
CA ASN A 44 11.98 5.08 7.17
C ASN A 44 13.28 5.02 6.36
N VAL A 45 13.35 5.80 5.27
CA VAL A 45 14.48 5.80 4.35
C VAL A 45 15.31 7.05 4.59
N VAL A 46 16.54 6.88 5.06
CA VAL A 46 17.50 7.97 5.27
C VAL A 46 18.71 7.72 4.39
N TRP A 47 19.10 8.73 3.61
CA TRP A 47 20.29 8.68 2.76
C TRP A 47 21.07 10.00 2.88
N SER A 48 22.34 9.96 2.45
CA SER A 48 23.22 11.13 2.43
C SER A 48 23.59 11.45 0.99
N ASP A 49 23.30 12.68 0.56
CA ASP A 49 23.70 13.20 -0.75
C ASP A 49 24.84 14.20 -0.56
N TYR A 50 25.99 13.96 -1.20
CA TYR A 50 27.15 14.83 -1.07
C TYR A 50 27.02 16.15 -1.81
N GLN A 51 26.12 16.23 -2.80
CA GLN A 51 25.87 17.46 -3.56
C GLN A 51 24.95 18.43 -2.80
N LEU A 52 24.17 17.92 -1.84
CA LEU A 52 23.28 18.71 -0.99
C LEU A 52 23.96 19.10 0.33
N ARG A 53 25.18 19.64 0.24
CA ARG A 53 25.96 20.13 1.38
C ARG A 53 26.20 21.62 1.24
N TRP A 54 26.10 22.35 2.35
CA TRP A 54 26.38 23.79 2.42
C TRP A 54 26.95 24.16 3.78
N ASP A 55 27.56 25.34 3.89
CA ASP A 55 27.96 25.95 5.16
C ASP A 55 26.80 26.81 5.68
N GLU A 56 26.33 26.55 6.90
CA GLU A 56 25.22 27.28 7.50
C GLU A 56 25.49 28.78 7.66
N ALA A 57 26.77 29.17 7.83
CA ALA A 57 27.17 30.56 8.02
C ALA A 57 26.87 31.42 6.78
N ASP A 58 26.95 30.84 5.59
CA ASP A 58 26.67 31.53 4.33
C ASP A 58 25.17 31.76 4.09
N TYR A 59 24.31 31.02 4.81
CA TYR A 59 22.85 31.02 4.58
C TYR A 59 22.04 31.35 5.84
N GLY A 60 22.61 32.17 6.74
CA GLY A 60 21.88 32.68 7.91
C GLY A 60 21.55 31.63 8.97
N GLY A 61 22.37 30.58 9.09
CA GLY A 61 22.23 29.53 10.11
C GLY A 61 21.22 28.44 9.76
N ILE A 62 20.81 28.31 8.49
CA ILE A 62 19.88 27.27 8.05
C ILE A 62 20.60 25.91 8.05
N ASN A 63 20.21 25.02 8.96
CA ASN A 63 20.77 23.66 9.07
C ASN A 63 19.82 22.55 8.58
N VAL A 64 18.56 22.89 8.34
CA VAL A 64 17.53 21.96 7.84
C VAL A 64 16.78 22.61 6.69
N LEU A 65 16.77 21.93 5.55
CA LEU A 65 16.02 22.30 4.37
C LEU A 65 14.99 21.21 4.05
N ARG A 66 13.72 21.59 3.88
CA ARG A 66 12.64 20.68 3.48
C ARG A 66 12.33 20.87 2.01
N LEU A 67 12.52 19.82 1.21
CA LEU A 67 12.31 19.84 -0.25
C LEU A 67 11.21 18.85 -0.66
N PRO A 68 10.44 19.18 -1.72
CA PRO A 68 9.59 18.21 -2.39
C PRO A 68 10.41 17.01 -2.93
N PRO A 69 9.93 15.75 -2.79
CA PRO A 69 10.68 14.57 -3.22
C PRO A 69 11.03 14.49 -4.70
N ASP A 70 10.30 15.20 -5.57
CA ASP A 70 10.54 15.27 -7.02
C ASP A 70 11.73 16.18 -7.39
N LYS A 71 12.26 16.95 -6.43
CA LYS A 71 13.39 17.88 -6.64
C LYS A 71 14.75 17.29 -6.32
N VAL A 72 14.78 16.11 -5.70
CA VAL A 72 16.01 15.47 -5.22
C VAL A 72 16.08 14.03 -5.70
N TRP A 73 17.30 13.51 -5.79
CA TRP A 73 17.48 12.09 -6.01
C TRP A 73 16.94 11.31 -4.80
N LYS A 74 16.28 10.18 -5.07
CA LYS A 74 15.76 9.23 -4.08
C LYS A 74 16.05 7.80 -4.55
N PRO A 75 16.36 6.86 -3.66
CA PRO A 75 16.56 5.47 -4.05
C PRO A 75 15.24 4.82 -4.47
N ASP A 76 15.30 3.99 -5.51
CA ASP A 76 14.19 3.10 -5.87
C ASP A 76 14.26 1.84 -4.99
N ILE A 77 13.22 1.60 -4.18
CA ILE A 77 13.16 0.47 -3.25
C ILE A 77 12.17 -0.57 -3.79
N VAL A 78 12.67 -1.79 -3.96
CA VAL A 78 11.86 -2.95 -4.38
C VAL A 78 11.91 -4.05 -3.31
N LEU A 79 10.76 -4.65 -3.03
CA LEU A 79 10.66 -5.77 -2.10
C LEU A 79 10.69 -7.08 -2.90
N PHE A 80 11.62 -7.98 -2.57
CA PHE A 80 11.61 -9.36 -3.06
C PHE A 80 11.06 -10.28 -1.97
N ASN A 81 10.06 -11.09 -2.31
CA ASN A 81 9.56 -12.15 -1.44
C ASN A 81 9.98 -13.51 -2.05
N LYS A 82 10.42 -14.45 -1.22
CA LYS A 82 10.71 -15.84 -1.61
C LYS A 82 9.61 -16.76 -1.14
#